data_AF-A0A6L3SWU9-F1
#
_entry.id   AF-A0A6L3SWU9-F1
#
_cell.length_a   1.000
_cell.length_b   1.000
_cell.length_c   1.000
_cell.angle_alpha   90.00
_cell.angle_beta   90.00
_cell.angle_gamma   90.00
#
_symmetry.space_group_name_H-M   'P 1'
#
loop_
_entity.id
_entity.type
_entity.pdbx_description
1 polymer ?
#
loop_
_entity_poly.entity_id
_entity_poly.type
_entity_poly.pdbx_seq_one_letter_code
_entity_poly.pdbx_strand_id
1 'polypeptide(L)'
;MNAKRDNRGRFGPGNCANPNGGPKKTEQEIATQACLKEIDAATPFLVSRAIERAANGEPELLTPALAVLAEIMKARNLETEQRMRDEVRILHAEMTRTDATTH
;
A
#
# COMPACT_ATOMS: atom_id res chain seq x y z
N MET A 1 -16.69 -20.57 -5.50
CA MET A 1 -16.83 -20.11 -4.10
C MET A 1 -18.17 -19.40 -3.95
N ASN A 2 -19.05 -19.95 -3.12
CA ASN A 2 -20.31 -19.33 -2.71
C ASN A 2 -20.02 -18.12 -1.82
N ALA A 3 -19.66 -17.02 -2.47
CA ALA A 3 -20.27 -15.72 -2.23
C ALA A 3 -21.57 -15.87 -1.43
N LYS A 4 -21.56 -15.60 -0.10
CA LYS A 4 -22.79 -15.60 0.69
C LYS A 4 -23.65 -14.46 0.16
N ARG A 5 -24.52 -14.85 -0.75
CA ARG A 5 -25.45 -13.98 -1.42
C ARG A 5 -26.71 -13.95 -0.58
N ASP A 6 -27.37 -12.80 -0.54
CA ASP A 6 -28.73 -12.73 -0.06
C ASP A 6 -29.64 -13.64 -0.91
N ASN A 7 -30.89 -13.76 -0.49
CA ASN A 7 -31.90 -14.63 -1.11
C ASN A 7 -32.21 -14.25 -2.57
N ARG A 8 -31.61 -13.17 -3.08
CA ARG A 8 -31.70 -12.67 -4.46
C ARG A 8 -30.38 -12.81 -5.22
N GLY A 9 -29.39 -13.51 -4.68
CA GLY A 9 -28.11 -13.72 -5.34
C GLY A 9 -27.15 -12.52 -5.21
N ARG A 10 -27.40 -11.57 -4.30
CA ARG A 10 -26.60 -10.34 -4.17
C ARG A 10 -25.66 -10.35 -2.97
N PHE A 11 -24.58 -9.63 -3.14
CA PHE A 11 -23.59 -9.33 -2.14
C PHE A 11 -24.03 -8.11 -1.29
N GLY A 12 -24.30 -8.30 0.01
CA GLY A 12 -24.73 -7.23 0.92
C GLY A 12 -23.54 -6.48 1.57
N PRO A 13 -23.73 -5.27 2.12
CA PRO A 13 -22.81 -4.75 3.15
C PRO A 13 -22.82 -5.76 4.32
N GLY A 14 -21.64 -6.32 4.62
CA GLY A 14 -21.52 -7.50 5.50
C GLY A 14 -21.55 -8.86 4.78
N ASN A 15 -21.64 -8.91 3.45
CA ASN A 15 -21.57 -10.14 2.64
C ASN A 15 -21.07 -9.88 1.18
N CYS A 16 -19.74 -9.94 1.01
CA CYS A 16 -18.93 -10.04 -0.25
C CYS A 16 -19.34 -9.03 -1.37
N ALA A 17 -18.93 -9.00 -2.64
CA ALA A 17 -17.57 -8.88 -3.12
C ALA A 17 -17.37 -7.66 -4.09
N ASN A 18 -16.37 -6.82 -3.84
CA ASN A 18 -15.49 -6.09 -4.79
C ASN A 18 -15.21 -6.97 -6.04
N PRO A 19 -15.01 -6.42 -7.26
CA PRO A 19 -14.58 -7.19 -8.44
C PRO A 19 -13.38 -8.12 -8.21
N ASN A 20 -12.58 -7.88 -7.17
CA ASN A 20 -11.49 -8.76 -6.71
C ASN A 20 -11.91 -9.83 -5.66
N GLY A 21 -13.21 -10.02 -5.38
CA GLY A 21 -13.74 -11.06 -4.48
C GLY A 21 -13.94 -10.65 -3.00
N GLY A 22 -13.47 -9.49 -2.55
CA GLY A 22 -13.49 -9.08 -1.12
C GLY A 22 -14.66 -8.18 -0.71
N PRO A 23 -15.10 -8.09 0.56
CA PRO A 23 -16.25 -7.26 0.99
C PRO A 23 -16.16 -5.79 0.54
N LYS A 24 -17.32 -5.16 0.27
CA LYS A 24 -17.40 -3.75 -0.14
C LYS A 24 -16.88 -2.85 0.99
N LYS A 25 -15.99 -1.90 0.66
CA LYS A 25 -15.51 -0.91 1.61
C LYS A 25 -16.67 -0.04 2.11
N THR A 26 -16.68 0.22 3.42
CA THR A 26 -17.55 1.18 4.09
C THR A 26 -17.20 2.61 3.66
N GLU A 27 -18.14 3.55 3.82
CA GLU A 27 -17.90 4.97 3.53
C GLU A 27 -16.74 5.53 4.36
N GLN A 28 -16.60 5.06 5.60
CA GLN A 28 -15.49 5.44 6.47
C GLN A 28 -14.14 4.95 5.96
N GLU A 29 -14.06 3.72 5.43
CA GLU A 29 -12.83 3.20 4.81
C GLU A 29 -12.46 3.96 3.55
N ILE A 30 -13.45 4.39 2.76
CA ILE A 30 -13.23 5.20 1.55
C ILE A 30 -12.69 6.59 1.94
N ALA A 31 -13.33 7.26 2.90
CA ALA A 31 -12.91 8.57 3.39
C ALA A 31 -11.51 8.53 4.00
N THR A 32 -11.21 7.49 4.79
CA THR A 32 -9.88 7.27 5.38
C THR A 32 -8.83 7.10 4.29
N GLN A 33 -9.12 6.31 3.25
CA GLN A 33 -8.17 6.09 2.17
C GLN A 33 -7.92 7.37 1.34
N ALA A 34 -8.94 8.20 1.13
CA ALA A 34 -8.78 9.49 0.47
C ALA A 34 -7.90 10.45 1.30
N CYS A 35 -8.16 10.53 2.61
CA CYS A 35 -7.37 11.34 3.54
C CYS A 35 -5.89 10.92 3.58
N LEU A 36 -5.63 9.61 3.68
CA LEU A 36 -4.26 9.08 3.66
C LEU A 36 -3.54 9.45 2.35
N LYS A 37 -4.22 9.38 1.22
CA LYS A 37 -3.64 9.76 -0.08
C LYS A 37 -3.25 11.23 -0.14
N GLU A 38 -4.05 12.12 0.43
CA GLU A 38 -3.73 13.55 0.50
C GLU A 38 -2.55 13.82 1.43
N ILE A 39 -2.51 13.14 2.59
CA ILE A 39 -1.39 13.21 3.53
C ILE A 39 -0.11 12.73 2.85
N ASP A 40 -0.13 11.59 2.17
CA ASP A 40 1.03 11.02 1.48
C ASP A 40 1.56 11.98 0.39
N ALA A 41 0.66 12.64 -0.35
CA ALA A 41 1.03 13.63 -1.36
C ALA A 41 1.69 14.88 -0.75
N ALA A 42 1.20 15.33 0.42
CA ALA A 42 1.73 16.51 1.11
C ALA A 42 3.02 16.23 1.91
N THR A 43 3.22 14.98 2.35
CA THR A 43 4.29 14.59 3.28
C THR A 43 5.70 15.01 2.83
N PRO A 44 6.12 14.84 1.56
CA PRO A 44 7.45 15.28 1.12
C PRO A 44 7.70 16.77 1.33
N PHE A 45 6.70 17.60 1.03
CA PHE A 45 6.78 19.05 1.23
C PHE A 45 6.85 19.40 2.72
N LEU A 46 6.04 18.73 3.56
CA LEU A 46 6.03 18.96 5.00
C LEU A 46 7.36 18.61 5.66
N VAL A 47 7.97 17.48 5.28
CA VAL A 47 9.29 17.06 5.77
C VAL A 47 10.37 18.04 5.31
N SER A 48 10.39 18.43 4.03
CA SER A 48 11.34 19.42 3.50
C SER A 48 11.27 20.74 4.27
N ARG A 49 10.05 21.25 4.46
CA ARG A 49 9.82 22.50 5.18
C ARG A 49 10.22 22.41 6.66
N ALA A 50 10.00 21.27 7.30
CA ALA A 50 10.43 21.04 8.68
C ALA A 50 11.96 21.05 8.82
N ILE A 51 12.69 20.44 7.87
CA ILE A 51 14.16 20.46 7.84
C ILE A 51 14.68 21.88 7.62
N GLU A 52 14.10 22.64 6.70
CA GLU A 52 14.47 24.04 6.46
C GLU A 52 14.25 24.90 7.71
N ARG A 53 13.13 24.74 8.41
CA ARG A 53 12.86 25.46 9.66
C ARG A 53 13.82 25.06 10.77
N ALA A 54 14.17 23.78 10.85
CA ALA A 54 15.18 23.32 11.79
C ALA A 54 16.55 23.96 11.56
N ALA A 55 16.95 24.12 10.29
CA ALA A 55 18.17 24.82 9.93
C ALA A 55 18.14 26.33 10.27
N ASN A 56 16.94 26.92 10.33
CA ASN A 56 16.71 28.36 10.54
C ASN A 56 16.34 28.74 11.99
N GLY A 57 16.52 27.83 12.96
CA GLY A 57 16.36 28.16 14.39
C GLY A 57 15.25 27.44 15.13
N GLU A 58 14.64 26.41 14.54
CA GLU A 58 13.66 25.53 15.20
C GLU A 58 14.19 24.07 15.27
N PRO A 59 15.33 23.81 15.93
CA PRO A 59 16.03 22.52 15.88
C PRO A 59 15.18 21.33 16.38
N GLU A 60 14.18 21.58 17.23
CA GLU A 60 13.22 20.58 17.71
C GLU A 60 12.42 19.92 16.57
N LEU A 61 12.34 20.54 15.40
CA LEU A 61 11.66 19.99 14.22
C LEU A 61 12.50 18.95 13.48
N LEU A 62 13.82 18.90 13.71
CA LEU A 62 14.72 18.01 12.97
C LEU A 62 14.45 16.55 13.29
N THR A 63 14.36 16.19 14.57
CA THR A 63 14.16 14.80 15.01
C THR A 63 12.84 14.21 14.48
N PRO A 64 11.69 14.89 14.63
CA PRO A 64 10.43 14.42 14.04
C PRO A 64 10.48 14.30 12.51
N ALA A 65 11.10 15.28 11.82
CA ALA A 65 11.21 15.25 10.37
C ALA A 65 12.05 14.05 9.87
N LEU A 66 13.17 13.76 10.55
CA LEU A 66 14.01 12.60 10.25
C LEU A 66 13.31 11.29 10.58
N ALA A 67 12.53 11.23 11.67
CA ALA A 67 11.74 10.05 12.00
C ALA A 67 10.71 9.72 10.90
N VAL A 68 9.98 10.72 10.41
CA VAL A 68 9.05 10.56 9.29
C VAL A 68 9.79 10.11 8.02
N LEU A 69 10.92 10.73 7.71
CA LEU A 69 11.74 10.34 6.56
C LEU A 69 12.22 8.88 6.65
N ALA A 70 12.63 8.44 7.84
CA ALA A 70 13.07 7.07 8.08
C ALA A 70 11.92 6.06 7.85
N GLU A 71 10.71 6.36 8.33
CA GLU A 71 9.54 5.49 8.09
C GLU A 71 9.18 5.43 6.59
N ILE A 72 9.26 6.54 5.86
CA ILE A 72 9.05 6.56 4.40
C ILE A 72 10.10 5.68 3.70
N MET A 73 11.37 5.78 4.10
CA MET A 73 12.43 4.95 3.52
C MET A 73 12.23 3.46 3.81
N LYS A 74 11.82 3.10 5.04
CA LYS A 74 11.50 1.71 5.41
C LYS A 74 10.35 1.17 4.55
N ALA A 75 9.28 1.94 4.37
CA ALA A 75 8.15 1.54 3.53
C ALA A 75 8.57 1.31 2.07
N ARG A 76 9.37 2.22 1.48
CA ARG A 76 9.88 2.07 0.12
C ARG A 76 10.82 0.86 -0.05
N ASN A 77 11.65 0.59 0.95
CA ASN A 77 12.51 -0.60 0.94
C ASN A 77 11.65 -1.87 0.96
N LEU A 78 10.63 -1.93 1.81
CA LEU A 78 9.72 -3.07 1.88
C LEU A 78 8.98 -3.30 0.55
N GLU A 79 8.46 -2.24 -0.08
CA GLU A 79 7.84 -2.32 -1.41
C GLU A 79 8.80 -2.86 -2.47
N THR A 80 10.06 -2.43 -2.42
CA THR A 80 11.10 -2.87 -3.34
C THR A 80 11.43 -4.35 -3.13
N GLU A 81 11.62 -4.78 -1.89
CA GLU A 81 11.84 -6.19 -1.55
C GLU A 81 10.68 -7.07 -1.98
N GLN A 82 9.44 -6.60 -1.78
CA GLN A 82 8.23 -7.32 -2.19
C GLN A 82 8.22 -7.50 -3.72
N ARG A 83 8.50 -6.44 -4.48
CA ARG A 83 8.58 -6.48 -5.94
C ARG A 83 9.64 -7.47 -6.43
N MET A 84 10.84 -7.42 -5.85
CA MET A 84 11.92 -8.35 -6.19
C MET A 84 11.51 -9.82 -5.93
N ARG A 85 10.84 -10.09 -4.81
CA ARG A 85 10.34 -11.44 -4.49
C ARG A 85 9.29 -11.91 -5.50
N ASP A 86 8.41 -11.02 -5.95
CA ASP A 86 7.38 -11.35 -6.94
C ASP A 86 7.99 -11.62 -8.32
N GLU A 87 8.98 -10.84 -8.74
CA GLU A 87 9.76 -11.08 -9.96
C GLU A 87 10.44 -12.45 -9.95
N VAL A 88 11.09 -12.81 -8.84
CA VAL A 88 11.71 -14.13 -8.66
C VAL A 88 10.69 -15.27 -8.76
N ARG A 89 9.50 -15.11 -8.17
CA ARG A 89 8.42 -16.11 -8.27
C ARG A 89 7.94 -16.28 -9.71
N ILE A 90 7.77 -15.20 -10.45
CA ILE A 90 7.34 -15.23 -11.84
C ILE A 90 8.39 -15.96 -12.69
N LEU A 91 9.66 -15.58 -12.55
CA LEU A 91 10.77 -16.24 -13.25
C LEU A 91 10.83 -17.75 -12.95
N HIS A 92 10.68 -18.14 -11.68
CA HIS A 92 10.65 -19.55 -11.31
C HIS A 92 9.47 -20.31 -11.92
N ALA A 93 8.29 -19.68 -11.95
CA ALA A 93 7.08 -20.24 -12.56
C ALA A 93 7.15 -20.32 -14.10
N GLU A 94 7.95 -19.47 -14.73
CA GLU A 94 8.26 -19.53 -16.16
C GLU A 94 9.26 -20.66 -16.44
N MET A 95 10.36 -20.74 -15.69
CA MET A 95 11.36 -21.81 -15.84
C MET A 95 10.74 -23.20 -15.72
N THR A 96 9.94 -23.43 -14.68
CA THR A 96 9.23 -24.71 -14.47
C THR A 96 8.22 -25.03 -15.57
N ARG A 97 7.60 -24.01 -16.20
CA ARG A 97 6.73 -24.23 -17.36
C ARG A 97 7.52 -24.61 -18.61
N THR A 98 8.64 -23.94 -18.88
CA THR A 98 9.52 -24.31 -20.00
C THR A 98 10.02 -25.74 -19.87
N ASP A 99 10.55 -26.13 -18.70
CA ASP A 99 11.05 -27.49 -18.47
C ASP A 99 9.97 -28.56 -18.67
N ALA A 100 8.73 -28.28 -18.27
CA ALA A 100 7.59 -29.17 -18.45
C ALA A 100 7.10 -29.30 -19.91
N THR A 101 7.46 -28.36 -20.79
CA THR A 101 7.07 -28.38 -22.23
C THR A 101 8.14 -28.95 -23.16
N THR A 102 9.37 -29.14 -22.67
CA THR A 102 10.50 -29.73 -23.44
C THR A 102 10.62 -31.26 -23.30
N HIS A 103 9.70 -31.90 -22.58
CA HIS A 103 9.59 -33.35 -22.43
C HIS A 103 8.22 -33.84 -22.93
#